data_AF-A0A970USD6-F1
#
_entry.id   AF-A0A970USD6-F1
#
_cell.length_a   1.000
_cell.length_b   1.000
_cell.length_c   1.000
_cell.angle_alpha   90.00
_cell.angle_beta   90.00
_cell.angle_gamma   90.00
#
_symmetry.space_group_name_H-M   'P 1'
#
loop_
_entity.id
_entity.type
_entity.pdbx_description
1 polymer ?
#
loop_
_entity_poly.entity_id
_entity_poly.type
_entity_poly.pdbx_seq_one_letter_code
_entity_poly.pdbx_strand_id
1 'polypeptide(L)'
;MKRISILLLVVFMSMGVCAQQYTRGNISMGLTVSLNSTRLLNDTVHYNRTLLPGAGVDFYSSLSKSLKINFGAQVSMKGTNDFDTLGDLRGFYLEPHIALQFIPIKKLRLEGGVQYSHVVAGRTITLAGDASSGTKWHDYQGLRSPMEYFVGLHAELDRRVHFGLRYYIPHKRTEFNRLEIRAIILMIEGYTKR
;
A
#
# COMPACT_ATOMS: atom_id res chain seq x y z
N MET A 1 -6.89 -19.37 5.68
CA MET A 1 -7.36 -18.23 4.86
C MET A 1 -8.61 -17.51 5.39
N LYS A 2 -9.62 -18.17 5.98
CA LYS A 2 -10.87 -17.52 6.46
C LYS A 2 -10.70 -16.43 7.56
N ARG A 3 -9.60 -16.44 8.33
CA ARG A 3 -9.39 -15.47 9.43
C ARG A 3 -8.93 -14.08 8.95
N ILE A 4 -8.29 -13.99 7.78
CA ILE A 4 -7.74 -12.73 7.25
C ILE A 4 -8.87 -11.79 6.81
N SER A 5 -9.95 -12.33 6.23
CA SER A 5 -11.11 -11.56 5.77
C SER A 5 -11.84 -10.85 6.91
N ILE A 6 -11.98 -11.51 8.07
CA ILE A 6 -12.65 -10.94 9.25
C ILE A 6 -11.77 -9.87 9.88
N LEU A 7 -10.45 -10.09 9.99
CA LEU A 7 -9.52 -9.10 10.51
C LEU A 7 -9.52 -7.83 9.64
N LEU A 8 -9.47 -7.98 8.31
CA LEU A 8 -9.58 -6.86 7.37
C LEU A 8 -10.89 -6.10 7.55
N LEU A 9 -12.01 -6.80 7.65
CA LEU A 9 -13.33 -6.18 7.86
C LEU A 9 -13.36 -5.37 9.17
N VAL A 10 -12.84 -5.92 10.26
CA VAL A 10 -12.79 -5.24 11.57
C VAL A 10 -11.87 -4.02 11.54
N VAL A 11 -10.71 -4.12 10.87
CA VAL A 11 -9.81 -2.98 10.67
C VAL A 11 -10.49 -1.90 9.82
N PHE A 12 -11.12 -2.25 8.69
CA PHE A 12 -11.81 -1.26 7.85
C PHE A 12 -13.00 -0.61 8.54
N MET A 13 -13.79 -1.36 9.31
CA MET A 13 -14.93 -0.82 10.07
C MET A 13 -14.47 0.12 11.19
N SER A 14 -13.45 -0.26 11.97
CA SER A 14 -12.92 0.58 13.05
C SER A 14 -12.27 1.87 12.52
N MET A 15 -11.57 1.80 11.38
CA MET A 15 -11.03 2.99 10.71
C MET A 15 -12.14 3.90 10.17
N GLY A 16 -13.22 3.34 9.63
CA GLY A 16 -14.39 4.12 9.21
C GLY A 16 -15.06 4.86 10.37
N VAL A 17 -15.23 4.19 11.52
CA VAL A 17 -15.79 4.81 12.74
C VAL A 17 -14.87 5.90 13.29
N CYS A 18 -13.55 5.67 13.32
CA CYS A 18 -12.59 6.69 13.75
C CYS A 18 -12.61 7.91 12.81
N ALA A 19 -12.63 7.70 11.49
CA ALA A 19 -12.70 8.80 10.53
C ALA A 19 -13.99 9.65 10.70
N GLN A 20 -15.11 8.99 11.02
CA GLN A 20 -16.40 9.63 11.26
C GLN A 20 -16.43 10.43 12.56
N GLN A 21 -15.84 9.93 13.64
CA GLN A 21 -15.87 10.59 14.94
C GLN A 21 -14.99 11.85 15.00
N TYR A 22 -13.88 11.87 14.24
CA TYR A 22 -12.92 12.97 14.28
C TYR A 22 -13.21 14.13 13.32
N THR A 23 -14.18 14.00 12.40
CA THR A 23 -14.39 15.04 11.40
C THR A 23 -15.87 15.40 11.18
N ARG A 24 -16.22 16.65 11.50
CA ARG A 24 -17.52 17.29 11.17
C ARG A 24 -17.68 17.60 9.66
N GLY A 25 -16.82 17.05 8.79
CA GLY A 25 -16.71 17.40 7.37
C GLY A 25 -17.15 16.28 6.42
N ASN A 26 -17.14 16.58 5.12
CA ASN A 26 -17.41 15.59 4.07
C ASN A 26 -16.35 14.48 4.10
N ILE A 27 -16.77 13.28 4.49
CA ILE A 27 -15.95 12.07 4.41
C ILE A 27 -16.15 11.45 3.03
N SER A 28 -15.05 11.05 2.40
CA SER A 28 -15.09 10.26 1.18
C SER A 28 -14.39 8.93 1.40
N MET A 29 -14.94 7.86 0.82
CA MET A 29 -14.34 6.54 0.85
C MET A 29 -13.87 6.18 -0.55
N GLY A 30 -12.69 5.60 -0.67
CA GLY A 30 -12.13 5.12 -1.92
C GLY A 30 -11.60 3.70 -1.83
N LEU A 31 -11.68 2.98 -2.94
CA LEU A 31 -10.98 1.72 -3.16
C LEU A 31 -9.69 1.99 -3.91
N THR A 32 -8.61 1.37 -3.46
CA THR A 32 -7.29 1.50 -4.07
C THR A 32 -6.86 0.18 -4.67
N VAL A 33 -6.35 0.24 -5.91
CA VAL A 33 -5.58 -0.85 -6.53
C VAL A 33 -4.20 -0.31 -6.87
N SER A 34 -3.16 -1.11 -6.68
CA SER A 34 -1.78 -0.66 -6.81
C SER A 34 -0.86 -1.71 -7.42
N LEU A 35 0.24 -1.21 -8.00
CA LEU A 35 1.39 -1.98 -8.41
C LEU A 35 2.63 -1.44 -7.70
N ASN A 36 3.28 -2.31 -6.93
CA ASN A 36 4.49 -2.02 -6.15
C ASN A 36 5.70 -2.49 -6.95
N SER A 37 6.53 -1.56 -7.41
CA SER A 37 7.88 -1.84 -7.86
C SER A 37 8.78 -1.92 -6.63
N THR A 38 9.22 -3.13 -6.30
CA THR A 38 10.04 -3.38 -5.10
C THR A 38 11.41 -3.96 -5.45
N ARG A 39 12.41 -3.60 -4.64
CA ARG A 39 13.76 -4.17 -4.68
C ARG A 39 14.28 -4.30 -3.25
N LEU A 40 14.83 -5.46 -2.90
CA LEU A 40 15.46 -5.67 -1.59
C LEU A 40 16.71 -4.80 -1.46
N LEU A 41 16.83 -4.09 -0.33
CA LEU A 41 17.98 -3.28 0.06
C LEU A 41 18.96 -4.18 0.84
N ASN A 42 19.70 -5.03 0.12
CA ASN A 42 20.81 -5.78 0.69
C ASN A 42 22.04 -5.62 -0.21
N ASP A 43 23.20 -5.35 0.39
CA ASP A 43 24.40 -4.85 -0.30
C ASP A 43 25.15 -5.92 -1.11
N THR A 44 24.69 -7.18 -1.09
CA THR A 44 25.47 -8.32 -1.59
C THR A 44 24.87 -9.09 -2.75
N VAL A 45 23.70 -8.72 -3.29
CA VAL A 45 23.01 -9.53 -4.32
C VAL A 45 22.35 -8.68 -5.42
N HIS A 46 22.51 -9.13 -6.67
CA HIS A 46 21.93 -8.51 -7.88
C HIS A 46 20.43 -8.80 -8.00
N TYR A 47 19.61 -8.01 -7.29
CA TYR A 47 18.16 -8.17 -7.31
C TYR A 47 17.46 -7.40 -8.45
N ASN A 48 16.58 -8.08 -9.18
CA ASN A 48 15.71 -7.46 -10.18
C ASN A 48 14.44 -6.87 -9.54
N ARG A 49 13.97 -5.74 -10.09
CA ARG A 49 12.71 -5.10 -9.68
C ARG A 49 11.53 -5.97 -10.12
N THR A 50 10.62 -6.26 -9.19
CA THR A 50 9.34 -6.91 -9.53
C THR A 50 8.18 -5.95 -9.33
N LEU A 51 7.19 -6.02 -10.22
CA LEU A 51 5.89 -5.37 -10.06
C LEU A 51 4.94 -6.32 -9.34
N LEU A 52 4.43 -5.89 -8.19
CA LEU A 52 3.63 -6.71 -7.30
C LEU A 52 2.30 -6.03 -6.94
N PRO A 53 1.17 -6.77 -6.98
CA PRO A 53 -0.13 -6.17 -6.76
C PRO A 53 -0.35 -5.77 -5.30
N GLY A 54 -1.22 -4.79 -5.11
CA GLY A 54 -1.80 -4.46 -3.82
C GLY A 54 -3.19 -3.86 -3.97
N ALA A 55 -4.01 -3.96 -2.92
CA ALA A 55 -5.36 -3.43 -2.90
C ALA A 55 -5.70 -2.92 -1.50
N GLY A 56 -6.54 -1.89 -1.40
CA GLY A 56 -6.84 -1.26 -0.13
C GLY A 56 -8.09 -0.39 -0.13
N VAL A 57 -8.34 0.21 1.01
CA VAL A 57 -9.41 1.16 1.25
C VAL A 57 -8.82 2.40 1.88
N ASP A 58 -9.26 3.56 1.42
CA ASP A 58 -8.86 4.87 1.92
C ASP A 58 -10.09 5.68 2.34
N PHE A 59 -9.97 6.39 3.44
CA PHE A 59 -10.95 7.33 3.97
C PHE A 59 -10.34 8.72 3.99
N TYR A 60 -10.97 9.63 3.25
CA TYR A 60 -10.53 11.00 3.12
C TYR A 60 -11.45 11.90 3.92
N SER A 61 -10.86 12.82 4.67
CA SER A 61 -11.61 13.89 5.31
C SER A 61 -10.95 15.24 5.05
N SER A 62 -11.77 16.25 4.80
CA SER A 62 -11.29 17.59 4.49
C SER A 62 -11.07 18.39 5.76
N LEU A 63 -9.83 18.84 5.99
CA LEU A 63 -9.47 19.75 7.07
C LEU A 63 -9.64 21.21 6.65
N SER A 64 -9.39 21.51 5.37
CA SER A 64 -9.62 22.81 4.75
C SER A 64 -9.87 22.65 3.24
N LYS A 65 -10.01 23.77 2.50
CA LYS A 65 -10.14 23.74 1.02
C LYS A 65 -8.91 23.14 0.32
N SER A 66 -7.74 23.24 0.95
CA SER A 66 -6.46 22.84 0.36
C SER A 66 -5.76 21.71 1.13
N LEU A 67 -6.38 21.21 2.20
CA LEU A 67 -5.80 20.18 3.05
C LEU A 67 -6.83 19.09 3.36
N LYS A 68 -6.45 17.85 3.09
CA LYS A 68 -7.20 16.65 3.48
C LYS A 68 -6.31 15.74 4.31
N ILE A 69 -6.94 14.91 5.12
CA ILE A 69 -6.31 13.80 5.80
C ILE A 69 -6.84 12.50 5.22
N ASN A 70 -5.96 11.53 5.01
CA ASN A 70 -6.28 10.19 4.53
C ASN A 70 -5.91 9.19 5.61
N PHE A 71 -6.85 8.33 5.97
CA PHE A 71 -6.63 7.14 6.79
C PHE A 71 -7.02 5.92 5.96
N GLY A 72 -6.18 4.91 5.89
CA GLY A 72 -6.51 3.73 5.10
C GLY A 72 -5.72 2.51 5.51
N ALA A 73 -6.05 1.39 4.87
CA ALA A 73 -5.25 0.18 4.98
C ALA A 73 -5.16 -0.51 3.62
N GLN A 74 -3.98 -1.04 3.33
CA GLN A 74 -3.69 -1.76 2.11
C GLN A 74 -3.18 -3.16 2.41
N VAL A 75 -3.56 -4.13 1.59
CA VAL A 75 -2.85 -5.41 1.49
C VAL A 75 -1.96 -5.32 0.27
N SER A 76 -0.65 -5.53 0.45
CA SER A 76 0.31 -5.48 -0.66
C SER A 76 1.25 -6.67 -0.66
N MET A 77 1.77 -6.96 -1.84
CA MET A 77 2.89 -7.87 -2.01
C MET A 77 4.17 -7.05 -2.21
N LYS A 78 5.23 -7.40 -1.48
CA LYS A 78 6.58 -6.86 -1.67
C LYS A 78 7.56 -7.99 -1.86
N GLY A 79 8.60 -7.80 -2.64
CA GLY A 79 9.50 -8.90 -2.93
C GLY A 79 10.59 -8.56 -3.92
N THR A 80 11.30 -9.61 -4.34
CA THR A 80 12.30 -9.50 -5.38
C THR A 80 12.50 -10.85 -6.05
N ASN A 81 12.92 -10.82 -7.32
CA ASN A 81 13.30 -12.02 -8.04
C ASN A 81 14.82 -12.07 -8.10
N ASP A 82 15.38 -13.19 -7.65
CA ASP A 82 16.74 -13.60 -7.94
C ASP A 82 16.68 -14.92 -8.71
N PHE A 83 17.14 -14.90 -9.97
CA PHE A 83 17.13 -16.07 -10.84
C PHE A 83 18.33 -17.00 -10.60
N ASP A 84 19.34 -16.55 -9.84
CA ASP A 84 20.62 -17.25 -9.73
C ASP A 84 20.80 -18.01 -8.39
N THR A 85 20.29 -17.49 -7.25
CA THR A 85 20.59 -18.13 -5.94
C THR A 85 19.42 -18.36 -4.98
N LEU A 86 18.45 -17.45 -4.90
CA LEU A 86 17.44 -17.49 -3.81
C LEU A 86 16.00 -17.82 -4.26
N GLY A 87 15.73 -17.83 -5.57
CA GLY A 87 14.36 -17.87 -6.07
C GLY A 87 13.60 -16.56 -5.84
N ASP A 88 12.30 -16.57 -6.13
CA ASP A 88 11.44 -15.39 -6.02
C ASP A 88 10.90 -15.22 -4.58
N LEU A 89 11.40 -14.22 -3.86
CA LEU A 89 10.98 -13.87 -2.51
C LEU A 89 9.75 -12.96 -2.55
N ARG A 90 8.68 -13.36 -1.86
CA ARG A 90 7.39 -12.65 -1.78
C ARG A 90 6.91 -12.54 -0.33
N GLY A 91 6.72 -11.32 0.16
CA GLY A 91 6.04 -11.04 1.41
C GLY A 91 4.66 -10.44 1.17
N PHE A 92 3.67 -10.87 1.96
CA PHE A 92 2.32 -10.32 2.03
C PHE A 92 2.22 -9.44 3.27
N TYR A 93 1.80 -8.19 3.07
CA TYR A 93 1.75 -7.18 4.11
C TYR A 93 0.33 -6.64 4.28
N LEU A 94 -0.05 -6.37 5.53
CA LEU A 94 -1.18 -5.52 5.89
C LEU A 94 -0.63 -4.17 6.35
N GLU A 95 -1.10 -3.11 5.73
CA GLU A 95 -0.45 -1.83 5.78
C GLU A 95 -1.43 -0.70 6.10
N PRO A 96 -1.81 -0.51 7.38
CA PRO A 96 -2.49 0.70 7.79
C PRO A 96 -1.59 1.93 7.59
N HIS A 97 -2.18 3.01 7.09
CA HIS A 97 -1.49 4.27 6.84
C HIS A 97 -2.33 5.49 7.24
N ILE A 98 -1.61 6.57 7.49
CA ILE A 98 -2.16 7.92 7.66
C ILE A 98 -1.33 8.88 6.81
N ALA A 99 -2.00 9.76 6.07
CA ALA A 99 -1.34 10.76 5.24
C ALA A 99 -2.05 12.11 5.29
N LEU A 100 -1.28 13.18 5.18
CA LEU A 100 -1.80 14.50 4.86
C LEU A 100 -1.70 14.71 3.35
N GLN A 101 -2.76 15.29 2.77
CA GLN A 101 -2.83 15.61 1.35
C GLN A 101 -3.03 17.11 1.17
N PHE A 102 -2.06 17.75 0.52
CA PHE A 102 -2.11 19.14 0.12
C PHE A 102 -2.60 19.26 -1.33
N ILE A 103 -3.53 20.17 -1.60
CA ILE A 103 -4.13 20.38 -2.91
C ILE A 103 -3.65 21.74 -3.44
N PRO A 104 -2.46 21.80 -4.08
CA PRO A 104 -1.94 23.05 -4.62
C PRO A 104 -2.79 23.56 -5.80
N ILE A 105 -3.30 22.66 -6.62
CA ILE A 105 -4.15 22.96 -7.78
C ILE A 105 -5.28 21.93 -7.87
N LYS A 106 -6.42 22.29 -8.47
CA LYS A 106 -7.67 21.50 -8.40
C LYS A 106 -7.53 20.00 -8.72
N LYS A 107 -6.65 19.64 -9.66
CA LYS A 107 -6.47 18.27 -10.13
C LYS A 107 -5.21 17.57 -9.64
N LEU A 108 -4.40 18.23 -8.81
CA LEU A 108 -3.14 17.68 -8.31
C LEU A 108 -3.16 17.69 -6.79
N ARG A 109 -2.78 16.58 -6.18
CA ARG A 109 -2.63 16.45 -4.73
C ARG A 109 -1.23 15.95 -4.44
N LEU A 110 -0.56 16.60 -3.51
CA LEU A 110 0.67 16.12 -2.92
C LEU A 110 0.32 15.42 -1.62
N GLU A 111 0.95 14.29 -1.33
CA GLU A 111 0.75 13.62 -0.05
C GLU A 111 2.06 13.30 0.64
N GLY A 112 2.00 13.29 1.97
CA GLY A 112 3.07 12.80 2.83
C GLY A 112 2.46 12.04 3.99
N GLY A 113 3.02 10.89 4.34
CA GLY A 113 2.42 10.03 5.33
C GLY A 113 3.35 8.98 5.92
N VAL A 114 2.78 8.22 6.83
CA VAL A 114 3.41 7.09 7.50
C VAL A 114 2.52 5.85 7.38
N GLN A 115 3.16 4.70 7.31
CA GLN A 115 2.53 3.40 7.10
C GLN A 115 3.23 2.34 7.93
N TYR A 116 2.48 1.48 8.60
CA TYR A 116 3.05 0.35 9.31
C TYR A 116 2.86 -0.92 8.47
N SER A 117 3.94 -1.50 7.97
CA SER A 117 3.90 -2.65 7.06
C SER A 117 3.95 -3.94 7.84
N HIS A 118 2.80 -4.44 8.32
CA HIS A 118 2.75 -5.67 9.09
C HIS A 118 2.85 -6.91 8.19
N VAL A 119 3.86 -7.76 8.42
CA VAL A 119 4.03 -9.02 7.69
C VAL A 119 2.93 -9.99 8.10
N VAL A 120 2.11 -10.41 7.14
CA VAL A 120 1.08 -11.43 7.34
C VAL A 120 1.62 -12.81 6.96
N ALA A 121 2.44 -12.89 5.92
CA ALA A 121 3.10 -14.12 5.48
C ALA A 121 4.33 -13.80 4.62
N GLY A 122 5.41 -14.55 4.79
CA GLY A 122 6.57 -14.52 3.90
C GLY A 122 6.71 -15.84 3.16
N ARG A 123 7.00 -15.80 1.86
CA ARG A 123 7.16 -16.97 1.00
C ARG A 123 8.35 -16.82 0.08
N THR A 124 9.05 -17.91 -0.19
CA THR A 124 10.07 -18.03 -1.23
C THR A 124 9.56 -18.99 -2.29
N ILE A 125 9.73 -18.65 -3.56
CA ILE A 125 9.32 -19.45 -4.71
C ILE A 125 10.60 -19.93 -5.41
N THR A 126 10.90 -21.21 -5.31
CA THR A 126 12.03 -21.82 -6.03
C THR A 126 11.53 -22.53 -7.28
N LEU A 127 12.20 -22.31 -8.42
CA LEU A 127 12.01 -23.09 -9.64
C LEU A 127 12.70 -24.44 -9.46
N ALA A 128 11.96 -25.54 -9.52
CA ALA A 128 12.55 -26.88 -9.48
C ALA A 128 13.22 -27.18 -10.83
N GLY A 129 14.56 -27.35 -10.83
CA GLY A 129 15.35 -27.54 -12.05
C GLY A 129 15.06 -28.81 -12.86
N ASP A 130 14.39 -29.82 -12.30
CA ASP A 130 14.31 -31.16 -12.90
C ASP A 130 12.89 -31.77 -13.01
N ALA A 131 11.82 -30.97 -12.96
CA ALA A 131 10.48 -31.50 -13.22
C ALA A 131 9.63 -30.56 -14.07
N SER A 132 8.92 -31.14 -15.04
CA SER A 132 8.16 -30.53 -16.14
C SER A 132 7.03 -29.55 -15.76
N SER A 133 6.85 -29.19 -14.49
CA SER A 133 6.25 -27.94 -14.02
C SER A 133 6.25 -27.97 -12.49
N GLY A 134 6.76 -26.94 -11.81
CA GLY A 134 6.67 -26.93 -10.35
C GLY A 134 7.35 -25.74 -9.70
N THR A 135 6.60 -24.66 -9.50
CA THR A 135 6.96 -23.64 -8.50
C THR A 135 6.73 -24.23 -7.11
N LYS A 136 7.77 -24.34 -6.30
CA LYS A 136 7.66 -24.73 -4.89
C LYS A 136 7.63 -23.50 -4.01
N TRP A 137 6.66 -23.45 -3.09
CA TRP A 137 6.48 -22.36 -2.14
C TRP A 137 6.98 -22.80 -0.78
N HIS A 138 7.93 -22.06 -0.23
CA HIS A 138 8.49 -22.27 1.10
C HIS A 138 8.16 -21.08 1.99
N ASP A 139 7.66 -21.32 3.20
CA ASP A 139 7.46 -20.25 4.17
C ASP A 139 8.82 -19.64 4.56
N TYR A 140 8.88 -18.31 4.61
CA TYR A 140 10.07 -17.56 4.96
C TYR A 140 9.77 -16.61 6.11
N GLN A 141 10.52 -16.72 7.21
CA GLN A 141 10.29 -15.97 8.45
C GLN A 141 11.24 -14.78 8.66
N GLY A 142 12.10 -14.47 7.69
CA GLY A 142 13.10 -13.41 7.82
C GLY A 142 12.60 -12.00 7.53
N LEU A 143 11.35 -11.82 7.09
CA LEU A 143 10.78 -10.51 6.77
C LEU A 143 10.33 -9.78 8.03
N ARG A 144 10.56 -8.47 8.08
CA ARG A 144 10.22 -7.63 9.23
C ARG A 144 8.97 -6.79 8.96
N SER A 145 8.38 -6.30 10.04
CA SER A 145 7.27 -5.35 9.98
C SER A 145 7.75 -3.91 10.22
N PRO A 146 8.22 -3.16 9.21
CA PRO A 146 8.73 -1.81 9.40
C PRO A 146 7.63 -0.75 9.46
N MET A 147 7.91 0.33 10.18
CA MET A 147 7.28 1.62 9.87
C MET A 147 7.94 2.17 8.60
N GLU A 148 7.15 2.75 7.70
CA GLU A 148 7.60 3.32 6.44
C GLU A 148 7.04 4.74 6.31
N TYR A 149 7.84 5.60 5.69
CA TYR A 149 7.48 6.98 5.40
C TYR A 149 7.34 7.11 3.88
N PHE A 150 6.37 7.87 3.42
CA PHE A 150 6.17 8.06 1.99
C PHE A 150 5.81 9.49 1.65
N VAL A 151 6.14 9.83 0.41
CA VAL A 151 5.65 11.01 -0.28
C VAL A 151 5.02 10.57 -1.59
N GLY A 152 4.01 11.30 -2.04
CA GLY A 152 3.31 10.94 -3.24
C GLY A 152 2.62 12.10 -3.93
N LEU A 153 2.15 11.81 -5.14
CA LEU A 153 1.45 12.73 -6.00
C LEU A 153 0.24 12.02 -6.60
N HIS A 154 -0.90 12.68 -6.59
CA HIS A 154 -2.15 12.21 -7.18
C HIS A 154 -2.66 13.18 -8.21
N ALA A 155 -2.98 12.67 -9.39
CA ALA A 155 -3.73 13.38 -10.41
C ALA A 155 -5.19 12.92 -10.39
N GLU A 156 -6.12 13.88 -10.35
CA GLU A 156 -7.53 13.65 -10.61
C GLU A 156 -7.74 13.53 -12.12
N LEU A 157 -7.98 12.30 -12.59
CA LEU A 157 -8.30 12.03 -13.99
C LEU A 157 -9.77 12.36 -14.26
N ASP A 158 -10.63 11.93 -13.34
CA ASP A 158 -12.05 12.24 -13.29
C ASP A 158 -12.47 12.44 -11.82
N ARG A 159 -13.67 12.98 -11.56
CA ARG A 159 -14.17 13.28 -10.21
C ARG A 159 -14.08 12.09 -9.25
N ARG A 160 -14.17 10.87 -9.78
CA ARG A 160 -14.12 9.63 -9.00
C ARG A 160 -12.84 8.83 -9.19
N VAL A 161 -12.02 9.17 -10.17
CA VAL A 161 -10.84 8.37 -10.53
C VAL A 161 -9.59 9.20 -10.37
N HIS A 162 -8.76 8.77 -9.42
CA HIS A 162 -7.45 9.34 -9.19
C HIS A 162 -6.37 8.36 -9.56
N PHE A 163 -5.31 8.87 -10.15
CA PHE A 163 -4.08 8.13 -10.39
C PHE A 163 -2.99 8.70 -9.50
N GLY A 164 -2.26 7.83 -8.82
CA GLY A 164 -1.27 8.21 -7.82
C GLY A 164 0.08 7.54 -8.02
N LEU A 165 1.12 8.23 -7.60
CA LEU A 165 2.47 7.69 -7.45
C LEU A 165 2.91 7.93 -6.00
N ARG A 166 3.36 6.89 -5.31
CA ARG A 166 4.00 6.98 -4.00
C ARG A 166 5.43 6.48 -4.06
N TYR A 167 6.34 7.24 -3.45
CA TYR A 167 7.70 6.81 -3.19
C TYR A 167 7.88 6.62 -1.69
N TYR A 168 8.37 5.45 -1.30
CA TYR A 168 8.65 5.12 0.09
C TYR A 168 10.11 5.42 0.40
N ILE A 169 10.33 6.29 1.38
CA ILE A 169 11.65 6.79 1.76
C ILE A 169 12.40 5.66 2.48
N PRO A 170 13.53 5.18 1.94
CA PRO A 170 14.33 4.17 2.61
C PRO A 170 14.91 4.69 3.92
N HIS A 171 14.89 3.86 4.96
CA HIS A 171 15.57 4.12 6.23
C HIS A 171 16.17 2.83 6.79
N LYS A 172 16.89 2.90 7.91
CA LYS A 172 17.64 1.76 8.50
C LYS A 172 16.85 0.47 8.72
N ARG A 173 15.51 0.55 8.85
CA ARG A 173 14.65 -0.63 9.06
C ARG A 173 13.85 -1.03 7.81
N THR A 174 14.02 -0.33 6.69
CA THR A 174 13.30 -0.64 5.45
C THR A 174 14.02 -1.77 4.73
N GLU A 175 13.31 -2.85 4.44
CA GLU A 175 13.87 -3.98 3.70
C GLU A 175 13.82 -3.76 2.18
N PHE A 176 12.82 -3.01 1.70
CA PHE A 176 12.59 -2.80 0.28
C PHE A 176 12.64 -1.33 -0.09
N ASN A 177 13.33 -1.00 -1.18
CA ASN A 177 13.05 0.23 -1.91
C ASN A 177 11.76 0.02 -2.68
N ARG A 178 10.79 0.94 -2.53
CA ARG A 178 9.45 0.79 -3.06
C ARG A 178 8.96 2.05 -3.76
N LEU A 179 8.50 1.85 -4.99
CA LEU A 179 7.68 2.80 -5.73
C LEU A 179 6.33 2.14 -5.97
N GLU A 180 5.24 2.84 -5.64
CA GLU A 180 3.89 2.33 -5.78
C GLU A 180 3.12 3.21 -6.77
N ILE A 181 2.54 2.56 -7.78
CA ILE A 181 1.61 3.16 -8.73
C ILE A 181 0.20 2.79 -8.27
N ARG A 182 -0.71 3.77 -8.18
CA ARG A 182 -2.03 3.60 -7.59
C ARG A 182 -3.13 4.10 -8.52
N ALA A 183 -4.23 3.38 -8.54
CA ALA A 183 -5.52 3.87 -9.00
C ALA A 183 -6.48 3.88 -7.80
N ILE A 184 -7.14 5.02 -7.58
CA ILE A 184 -8.08 5.21 -6.47
C ILE A 184 -9.44 5.54 -7.08
N ILE A 185 -10.44 4.75 -6.74
CA ILE A 185 -11.83 4.94 -7.15
C ILE A 185 -12.62 5.42 -5.93
N LEU A 186 -13.07 6.67 -5.95
CA LEU A 186 -13.94 7.23 -4.91
C LEU A 186 -15.36 6.67 -5.06
N MET A 187 -15.85 6.04 -3.99
CA MET A 187 -17.13 5.33 -3.93
C MET A 187 -18.22 6.19 -3.29
N ILE A 188 -17.86 6.96 -2.26
CA ILE A 188 -18.80 7.81 -1.52
C ILE A 188 -18.18 9.21 -1.46
N GLU A 189 -18.92 10.21 -1.93
CA GLU A 189 -18.67 11.62 -1.58
C GLU A 189 -19.72 12.00 -0.55
N GLY A 190 -19.31 12.22 0.71
CA GLY A 190 -20.20 12.79 1.71
C GLY A 190 -20.74 14.13 1.20
N TYR A 191 -22.03 14.21 0.96
CA TYR A 191 -22.75 15.46 0.75
C TYR A 191 -23.27 15.94 2.09
N THR A 192 -22.62 16.90 2.76
CA THR A 192 -23.38 17.79 3.64
C THR A 192 -24.14 18.77 2.76
N LYS A 193 -25.46 18.57 2.63
CA LYS A 193 -26.38 19.65 2.25
C LYS A 193 -26.08 20.84 3.17
N ARG A 194 -25.77 21.98 2.57
CA ARG A 194 -25.94 23.28 3.22
C ARG A 194 -27.41 23.66 3.17
#